data_AF-A0AA38CE99-F1
#
_entry.id   AF-A0AA38CE99-F1
#
_cell.length_a   1.000
_cell.length_b   1.000
_cell.length_c   1.000
_cell.angle_alpha   90.00
_cell.angle_beta   90.00
_cell.angle_gamma   90.00
#
_symmetry.space_group_name_H-M   'P 1'
#
loop_
_entity.id
_entity.type
_entity.pdbx_description
1 polymer ?
#
loop_
_entity_poly.entity_id
_entity_poly.type
_entity_poly.pdbx_seq_one_letter_code
_entity_poly.pdbx_strand_id
1 'polypeptide(L)'
;IYLLHLMMPFTTGVDVISVSLGSYIPQNYFEDSIAIGAFHAMKRGILVSNSAGNSGPSRSTLANYSPWSLIVAASSIDRKMESQIVLGNNFSIE
;
A
#
# COMPACT_ATOMS: atom_id res chain seq x y z
N ILE A 1 3.41 14.76 -6.25
CA ILE A 1 4.52 13.85 -6.62
C ILE A 1 4.04 13.12 -7.87
N TYR A 2 4.22 13.80 -9.00
CA TYR A 2 4.05 13.43 -10.40
C TYR A 2 3.27 12.14 -10.70
N LEU A 3 2.21 12.25 -11.52
CA LEU A 3 1.31 11.24 -12.12
C LEU A 3 1.86 9.84 -12.53
N LEU A 4 2.92 9.30 -11.90
CA LEU A 4 4.03 8.58 -12.53
C LEU A 4 4.68 9.52 -13.59
N HIS A 5 5.71 10.32 -13.27
CA HIS A 5 6.12 11.52 -14.06
C HIS A 5 6.31 11.35 -15.57
N LEU A 6 6.73 10.19 -16.00
CA LEU A 6 6.41 9.73 -17.34
C LEU A 6 5.70 8.41 -17.10
N MET A 7 4.86 8.01 -18.05
CA MET A 7 4.68 6.61 -18.38
C MET A 7 5.94 5.87 -17.91
N MET A 8 5.87 5.04 -16.85
CA MET A 8 6.95 4.12 -16.49
C MET A 8 7.56 3.74 -17.83
N PRO A 9 8.81 4.17 -18.14
CA PRO A 9 9.17 4.36 -19.53
C PRO A 9 8.81 3.07 -20.23
N PHE A 10 8.29 3.17 -21.44
CA PHE A 10 7.77 2.06 -22.25
C PHE A 10 8.81 0.90 -22.41
N THR A 11 9.91 0.93 -21.65
CA THR A 11 11.15 0.22 -21.58
C THR A 11 11.55 -0.29 -20.17
N THR A 12 10.82 -0.07 -19.06
CA THR A 12 11.21 -0.74 -17.80
C THR A 12 10.71 -2.18 -17.83
N GLY A 13 11.63 -3.12 -18.06
CA GLY A 13 11.37 -4.56 -17.98
C GLY A 13 11.15 -5.04 -16.55
N VAL A 14 10.16 -4.48 -15.86
CA VAL A 14 9.74 -4.90 -14.53
C VAL A 14 8.54 -5.83 -14.66
N ASP A 15 8.51 -6.86 -13.82
CA ASP A 15 7.41 -7.82 -13.80
C ASP A 15 6.31 -7.44 -12.78
N VAL A 16 6.69 -6.69 -11.73
CA VAL A 16 5.81 -6.29 -10.63
C VAL A 16 6.13 -4.87 -10.15
N ILE A 17 5.10 -4.12 -9.77
CA ILE A 17 5.20 -2.80 -9.13
C ILE A 17 4.66 -2.91 -7.71
N SER A 18 5.42 -2.39 -6.74
CA SER A 18 4.97 -2.28 -5.35
C SER A 18 4.66 -0.83 -5.00
N VAL A 19 3.44 -0.56 -4.57
CA VAL A 19 2.94 0.79 -4.24
C VAL A 19 2.35 0.80 -2.82
N SER A 20 3.10 1.39 -1.89
CA SER A 20 2.66 1.60 -0.50
C SER A 20 2.16 3.04 -0.30
N LEU A 21 1.19 3.43 -1.12
CA LEU A 21 0.58 4.76 -1.14
C LEU A 21 -0.93 4.60 -1.34
N GLY A 22 -1.70 5.61 -0.93
CA GLY A 22 -3.14 5.66 -1.14
C GLY A 22 -3.71 6.99 -0.65
N SER A 23 -4.89 7.35 -1.15
CA SER A 23 -5.63 8.51 -0.68
C SER A 23 -6.29 8.21 0.67
N TYR A 24 -6.44 9.23 1.52
CA TYR A 24 -7.23 9.11 2.75
C TYR A 24 -8.73 9.00 2.45
N ILE A 25 -9.18 9.63 1.36
CA ILE A 25 -10.55 9.58 0.86
C ILE A 25 -10.56 8.72 -0.40
N PRO A 26 -11.34 7.62 -0.45
CA PRO A 26 -11.53 6.80 -1.65
C PRO A 26 -11.94 7.65 -2.85
N GLN A 27 -11.27 7.51 -4.00
CA GLN A 27 -11.59 8.25 -5.23
C GLN A 27 -12.04 7.30 -6.33
N ASN A 28 -12.90 7.79 -7.23
CA ASN A 28 -13.30 7.02 -8.40
C ASN A 28 -12.06 6.60 -9.22
N TYR A 29 -12.11 5.44 -9.87
CA TYR A 29 -10.99 4.89 -10.65
C TYR A 29 -10.43 5.84 -11.70
N PHE A 30 -11.25 6.72 -12.27
CA PHE A 30 -10.84 7.69 -13.29
C PHE A 30 -10.23 8.99 -12.72
N GLU A 31 -10.28 9.15 -11.40
CA GLU A 31 -9.72 10.29 -10.67
C GLU A 31 -8.52 9.86 -9.81
N ASP A 32 -8.46 8.57 -9.45
CA ASP A 32 -7.34 7.97 -8.74
C ASP A 32 -6.16 7.67 -9.67
N SER A 33 -5.11 8.48 -9.56
CA SER A 33 -3.85 8.30 -10.30
C SER A 33 -3.23 6.90 -10.14
N ILE A 34 -3.39 6.26 -8.98
CA ILE A 34 -2.87 4.91 -8.72
C ILE A 34 -3.69 3.88 -9.51
N ALA A 35 -5.02 4.00 -9.49
CA ALA A 35 -5.91 3.12 -10.24
C ALA A 35 -5.65 3.24 -11.75
N ILE A 36 -5.50 4.46 -12.28
CA ILE A 36 -5.19 4.72 -13.69
C ILE A 36 -3.83 4.10 -14.06
N GLY A 37 -2.79 4.34 -13.27
CA GLY A 37 -1.45 3.78 -13.51
C GLY A 37 -1.46 2.26 -13.49
N ALA A 38 -2.14 1.66 -12.51
CA ALA A 38 -2.26 0.21 -12.39
C ALA A 38 -3.03 -0.42 -13.55
N PHE A 39 -4.05 0.27 -14.10
CA PHE A 39 -4.78 -0.22 -15.26
C PHE A 39 -3.87 -0.29 -16.50
N HIS A 40 -3.01 0.72 -16.70
CA HIS A 40 -2.04 0.71 -17.79
C HIS A 40 -0.95 -0.36 -17.60
N ALA A 41 -0.52 -0.62 -16.36
CA ALA A 41 0.42 -1.70 -16.03
C ALA A 41 -0.19 -3.08 -16.31
N MET A 42 -1.43 -3.31 -15.88
CA MET A 42 -2.17 -4.56 -16.14
C MET A 42 -2.27 -4.84 -17.65
N LYS A 43 -2.53 -3.82 -18.48
CA LYS A 43 -2.58 -3.98 -19.95
C LYS A 43 -1.27 -4.45 -20.57
N ARG A 44 -0.16 -4.37 -19.84
CA ARG A 44 1.17 -4.82 -20.26
C ARG A 44 1.62 -6.09 -19.54
N GLY A 45 0.72 -6.73 -18.78
CA GLY A 45 1.04 -7.95 -18.02
C GLY A 45 1.83 -7.68 -16.74
N ILE A 46 1.91 -6.43 -16.27
CA ILE A 46 2.64 -6.08 -15.05
C ILE A 46 1.66 -6.04 -13.87
N LEU A 47 1.92 -6.82 -12.83
CA LEU A 47 1.12 -6.82 -11.61
C LEU A 47 1.45 -5.60 -10.75
N VAL A 48 0.43 -4.95 -10.19
CA VAL A 48 0.62 -3.89 -9.19
C VAL A 48 0.10 -4.36 -7.84
N SER A 49 0.98 -4.35 -6.84
CA SER A 49 0.69 -4.63 -5.44
C SER A 49 0.49 -3.32 -4.68
N ASN A 50 -0.70 -3.13 -4.12
CA ASN A 50 -1.10 -1.92 -3.40
C ASN A 50 -1.46 -2.22 -1.95
N SER A 51 -1.10 -1.32 -1.03
CA SER A 51 -1.60 -1.40 0.35
C SER A 51 -3.11 -1.10 0.42
N ALA A 52 -3.86 -1.84 1.24
CA ALA A 52 -5.27 -1.56 1.53
C ALA A 52 -5.49 -0.18 2.21
N GLY A 53 -4.49 0.31 2.93
CA GLY A 53 -4.58 1.52 3.77
C GLY A 53 -4.72 1.17 5.25
N ASN A 54 -4.49 2.17 6.12
CA ASN A 54 -4.43 2.01 7.58
C ASN A 54 -5.61 2.66 8.32
N SER A 55 -6.67 3.03 7.60
CA SER A 55 -7.84 3.74 8.15
C SER A 55 -8.90 2.83 8.77
N GLY A 56 -8.61 1.54 8.94
CA GLY A 56 -9.47 0.59 9.64
C GLY A 56 -9.66 0.95 11.13
N PRO A 57 -10.45 0.17 11.89
CA PRO A 57 -11.03 -1.14 11.56
C PRO A 57 -12.47 -1.08 11.01
N SER A 58 -13.05 0.12 10.86
CA SER A 58 -14.41 0.28 10.35
C SER A 58 -14.56 -0.25 8.92
N ARG A 59 -15.78 -0.67 8.56
CA ARG A 59 -16.09 -1.12 7.18
C ARG A 59 -15.87 0.03 6.18
N SER A 60 -15.54 -0.34 4.93
CA SER A 60 -15.39 0.59 3.80
C SER A 60 -14.31 1.66 4.00
N THR A 61 -13.15 1.27 4.56
CA THR A 61 -12.00 2.15 4.85
C THR A 61 -10.80 1.92 3.92
N LEU A 62 -10.98 1.17 2.84
CA LEU A 62 -9.95 0.90 1.83
C LEU A 62 -9.53 2.19 1.10
N ALA A 63 -8.24 2.47 1.08
CA ALA A 63 -7.64 3.57 0.31
C ALA A 63 -7.47 3.21 -1.17
N ASN A 64 -7.15 1.93 -1.46
CA ASN A 64 -7.02 1.39 -2.81
C ASN A 64 -7.98 0.22 -2.97
N TYR A 65 -8.69 0.17 -4.10
CA TYR A 65 -9.72 -0.86 -4.34
C TYR A 65 -9.94 -1.15 -5.82
N SER A 66 -8.98 -0.81 -6.68
CA SER A 66 -9.05 -1.14 -8.10
C SER A 66 -9.01 -2.67 -8.31
N PRO A 67 -9.92 -3.23 -9.13
CA PRO A 67 -10.04 -4.67 -9.31
C PRO A 67 -8.86 -5.30 -10.09
N TRP A 68 -8.05 -4.48 -10.75
CA TRP A 68 -6.86 -4.90 -11.51
C TRP A 68 -5.56 -4.85 -10.70
N SER A 69 -5.64 -4.56 -9.39
CA SER A 69 -4.48 -4.54 -8.49
C SER A 69 -4.60 -5.62 -7.43
N LEU A 70 -3.47 -6.11 -6.94
CA LEU A 70 -3.42 -6.91 -5.71
C LEU A 70 -3.49 -5.97 -4.51
N ILE A 71 -4.60 -6.02 -3.77
CA ILE A 71 -4.80 -5.18 -2.57
C ILE A 71 -4.40 -5.96 -1.32
N VAL A 72 -3.40 -5.45 -0.60
CA VAL A 72 -2.74 -6.14 0.53
C VAL A 72 -3.15 -5.52 1.86
N ALA A 73 -3.77 -6.32 2.73
CA ALA A 73 -4.06 -5.96 4.11
C ALA A 73 -2.85 -6.20 5.03
N ALA A 74 -2.87 -5.60 6.23
CA ALA A 74 -1.84 -5.81 7.24
C ALA A 74 -2.30 -6.87 8.27
N SER A 75 -1.39 -7.77 8.63
CA SER A 75 -1.54 -8.70 9.75
C SER A 75 -0.25 -8.76 10.56
N SER A 76 -0.34 -9.21 11.80
CA SER A 76 0.83 -9.55 12.61
C SER A 76 1.35 -10.96 12.28
N ILE A 77 2.60 -11.20 12.65
CA ILE A 77 3.21 -12.55 12.73
C ILE A 77 3.49 -12.88 14.19
N ASP A 78 3.81 -14.14 14.49
CA ASP A 78 4.06 -14.60 15.86
C ASP A 78 5.27 -13.91 16.52
N ARG A 79 6.23 -13.43 15.71
CA ARG A 79 7.40 -12.69 16.20
C ARG A 79 7.01 -11.29 16.69
N LYS A 80 7.27 -11.03 17.97
CA LYS A 80 7.22 -9.69 18.57
C LYS A 80 8.64 -9.18 18.84
N MET A 81 8.87 -7.90 18.55
CA MET A 81 10.08 -7.19 18.95
C MET A 81 9.70 -6.32 20.14
N GLU A 82 10.17 -6.70 21.32
CA GLU A 82 9.85 -6.06 22.60
C GLU A 82 11.09 -5.35 23.13
N SER A 83 10.88 -4.25 23.85
CA SER A 83 11.95 -3.41 24.40
C SER A 83 11.71 -3.22 25.88
N GLN A 84 12.52 -3.88 26.70
CA GLN A 84 12.42 -3.76 28.15
C GLN A 84 12.77 -2.35 28.62
N ILE A 85 11.85 -1.71 29.34
CA ILE A 85 12.03 -0.40 29.97
C ILE A 85 12.37 -0.64 31.43
N VAL A 86 13.53 -0.15 31.89
CA VAL A 86 13.90 -0.15 33.31
C VAL A 86 13.62 1.25 33.89
N LEU A 87 12.71 1.31 34.86
CA LEU A 87 12.37 2.52 35.58
C LEU A 87 13.41 2.85 36.66
N GLY A 88 13.43 4.11 37.13
CA GLY A 88 14.37 4.57 38.16
C GLY A 88 14.26 3.90 39.53
N ASN A 89 13.20 3.12 39.77
CA ASN A 89 13.02 2.27 40.95
C ASN A 89 13.42 0.80 40.69
N ASN A 90 14.19 0.53 39.62
CA ASN A 90 14.58 -0.80 39.15
C ASN A 90 13.42 -1.73 38.77
N PHE A 91 12.20 -1.21 38.64
CA PHE A 91 11.09 -1.97 38.09
C PHE A 91 11.20 -2.03 36.58
N SER A 92 11.05 -3.21 35.99
CA SER A 92 11.09 -3.38 34.54
C SER A 92 9.71 -3.65 33.95
N ILE A 93 9.42 -3.00 32.83
CA ILE A 93 8.19 -3.17 32.03
C ILE A 93 8.60 -3.69 30.65
N GLU A 94 7.82 -4.62 30.10
CA GLU A 94 7.92 -5.09 28.71
C GLU A 94 7.22 -4.16 27.73
#